data_AF-A0AAV5SEZ0-F1
#
_entry.id   AF-A0AAV5SEZ0-F1
#
_cell.length_a   1.000
_cell.length_b   1.000
_cell.length_c   1.000
_cell.angle_alpha   90.00
_cell.angle_beta   90.00
_cell.angle_gamma   90.00
#
_symmetry.space_group_name_H-M   'P 1'
#
loop_
_entity.id
_entity.type
_entity.pdbx_description
1 polymer ?
#
loop_
_entity_poly.entity_id
_entity_poly.type
_entity_poly.pdbx_seq_one_letter_code
_entity_poly.pdbx_strand_id
1 'polypeptide(L)'
;HGLISFVAMTEWFTHLLNLFLMSIYYSVLLYDVKRYVKMARYRFRALVAVIFAGAAFASPYLNSEFYGFEIESLSWCFNHSRT
;
A
#
# COMPACT_ATOMS: atom_id res chain seq x y z
N HIS A 1 -10.80 10.59 13.55
CA HIS A 1 -9.91 9.41 13.55
C HIS A 1 -9.63 8.84 12.14
N GLY A 2 -10.43 9.19 11.13
CA GLY A 2 -10.26 8.72 9.75
C GLY A 2 -8.94 9.08 9.07
N LEU A 3 -8.37 10.28 9.28
CA LEU A 3 -7.12 10.70 8.61
C LEU A 3 -5.90 9.84 9.02
N ILE A 4 -5.74 9.56 10.31
CA ILE A 4 -4.64 8.73 10.83
C ILE A 4 -4.75 7.31 10.26
N SER A 5 -5.98 6.80 10.21
CA SER A 5 -6.31 5.49 9.64
C SER A 5 -6.03 5.44 8.14
N PHE A 6 -6.39 6.49 7.41
CA PHE A 6 -6.11 6.63 5.98
C PHE A 6 -4.61 6.61 5.70
N VAL A 7 -3.80 7.34 6.46
CA VAL A 7 -2.34 7.36 6.29
C VAL A 7 -1.75 5.98 6.56
N ALA A 8 -2.11 5.35 7.68
CA ALA A 8 -1.62 4.01 8.03
C ALA A 8 -2.01 2.95 6.98
N MET A 9 -3.25 3.00 6.50
CA MET A 9 -3.73 2.05 5.48
C MET A 9 -3.11 2.33 4.11
N THR A 10 -2.87 3.60 3.75
CA THR A 10 -2.17 3.97 2.51
C THR A 10 -0.76 3.40 2.50
N GLU A 11 -0.03 3.52 3.60
CA GLU A 11 1.31 2.94 3.76
C GLU A 11 1.25 1.41 3.63
N TRP A 12 0.30 0.76 4.31
CA TRP A 12 0.12 -0.69 4.26
C TRP A 12 -0.18 -1.19 2.83
N PHE A 13 -1.15 -0.58 2.14
CA PHE A 13 -1.49 -0.95 0.77
C PHE A 13 -0.36 -0.66 -0.21
N THR A 14 0.36 0.45 -0.02
CA THR A 14 1.54 0.79 -0.85
C THR A 14 2.63 -0.26 -0.69
N HIS A 15 2.91 -0.72 0.53
CA HIS A 15 3.87 -1.79 0.78
C HIS A 15 3.45 -3.12 0.12
N LEU A 16 2.19 -3.51 0.27
CA LEU A 16 1.67 -4.75 -0.30
C LEU A 16 1.76 -4.73 -1.84
N LEU A 17 1.35 -3.61 -2.46
CA LEU A 17 1.43 -3.42 -3.90
C LEU A 17 2.88 -3.37 -4.41
N ASN A 18 3.81 -2.81 -3.62
CA ASN A 18 5.22 -2.81 -3.97
C ASN A 18 5.83 -4.21 -3.91
N LEU A 19 5.48 -5.02 -2.89
CA LEU A 19 5.87 -6.43 -2.82
C LEU A 19 5.33 -7.23 -4.01
N PHE A 20 4.07 -7.00 -4.37
CA PHE A 20 3.47 -7.61 -5.55
C PHE A 20 4.21 -7.21 -6.85
N LEU A 21 4.51 -5.92 -7.02
CA LEU A 21 5.27 -5.41 -8.16
C LEU A 21 6.66 -6.05 -8.25
N MET A 22 7.36 -6.19 -7.12
CA MET A 22 8.66 -6.89 -7.06
C MET A 22 8.54 -8.36 -7.48
N SER A 23 7.51 -9.07 -7.02
CA SER A 23 7.28 -10.47 -7.41
C SER A 23 7.10 -10.64 -8.93
N ILE A 24 6.42 -9.71 -9.59
CA ILE A 24 6.29 -9.66 -11.05
C ILE A 24 7.66 -9.44 -11.70
N TYR A 25 8.43 -8.47 -11.22
CA TYR A 25 9.76 -8.19 -11.76
C TYR A 25 10.70 -9.39 -11.66
N TYR A 26 10.71 -10.09 -10.52
CA TYR A 26 11.50 -11.30 -10.33
C TYR A 26 11.04 -12.44 -11.22
N SER A 27 9.72 -12.62 -11.36
CA SER A 27 9.17 -13.62 -12.27
C SER A 27 9.62 -13.35 -13.71
N VAL A 28 9.48 -12.11 -14.19
CA VAL A 28 9.92 -11.75 -15.55
C VAL A 28 11.43 -11.92 -15.72
N LEU A 29 12.24 -11.59 -14.70
CA LEU A 29 13.69 -11.76 -14.75
C LEU A 29 14.09 -13.23 -14.97
N LEU A 30 13.40 -14.18 -14.31
CA LEU A 30 13.68 -15.61 -14.44
C LEU A 30 13.33 -16.16 -15.83
N TYR A 31 12.29 -15.64 -16.48
CA TYR A 31 11.85 -16.12 -17.79
C TYR A 31 12.51 -15.38 -18.97
N ASP A 32 12.70 -14.07 -18.89
CA ASP A 32 13.21 -13.23 -19.99
C ASP A 32 13.95 -11.98 -19.48
N VAL A 33 15.28 -12.07 -19.45
CA VAL A 33 16.19 -10.99 -19.05
C VAL A 33 16.07 -9.77 -19.98
N LYS A 34 15.88 -9.95 -21.29
CA LYS A 34 15.78 -8.83 -22.24
C LYS A 34 14.52 -8.02 -21.96
N ARG A 35 13.40 -8.70 -21.69
CA ARG A 35 12.14 -8.05 -21.31
C ARG A 35 12.25 -7.34 -19.96
N TYR A 36 12.92 -7.96 -18.99
CA TYR A 36 13.19 -7.32 -17.69
C TYR A 36 13.94 -5.99 -17.83
N VAL A 37 15.01 -5.93 -18.63
CA VAL A 37 15.77 -4.68 -18.87
C VAL A 37 14.90 -3.58 -19.48
N LYS A 38 13.99 -3.93 -20.39
CA LYS A 38 13.03 -2.97 -20.96
C LYS A 38 12.04 -2.47 -19.90
N MET A 39 11.54 -3.34 -19.03
CA MET A 39 10.58 -2.99 -17.97
C MET A 39 11.23 -2.19 -16.82
N ALA A 40 12.53 -2.41 -16.56
CA ALA A 40 13.27 -1.70 -15.51
C ALA A 40 13.28 -0.18 -15.70
N ARG A 41 13.24 0.30 -16.95
CA ARG A 41 13.16 1.73 -17.29
C ARG A 41 11.89 2.41 -16.80
N TYR A 42 10.81 1.64 -16.58
CA TYR A 42 9.52 2.15 -16.14
C TYR A 42 9.28 2.00 -14.63
N ARG A 43 10.27 1.52 -13.86
CA ARG A 43 10.15 1.27 -12.41
C ARG A 43 9.67 2.48 -11.63
N PHE A 44 10.24 3.65 -11.89
CA PHE A 44 9.84 4.88 -11.19
C PHE A 44 8.37 5.22 -11.45
N ARG A 45 7.89 5.10 -12.69
CA ARG A 45 6.48 5.34 -13.03
C ARG A 45 5.56 4.30 -12.37
N ALA A 46 5.99 3.04 -12.30
CA ALA A 46 5.25 1.99 -11.62
C ALA A 46 5.16 2.25 -10.11
N LEU A 47 6.23 2.72 -9.46
CA LEU A 47 6.21 3.11 -8.05
C LEU A 47 5.25 4.28 -7.78
N VAL A 48 5.26 5.31 -8.63
CA VAL A 48 4.30 6.41 -8.54
C VAL A 48 2.87 5.91 -8.65
N ALA A 49 2.58 5.03 -9.61
CA ALA A 49 1.26 4.41 -9.76
C ALA A 49 0.84 3.58 -8.53
N VAL A 50 1.79 2.86 -7.92
CA VAL A 50 1.55 2.08 -6.69
C VAL A 50 1.13 2.98 -5.53
N ILE A 51 1.75 4.15 -5.36
CA ILE A 51 1.38 5.11 -4.31
C ILE A 51 -0.05 5.61 -4.53
N PHE A 52 -0.40 6.01 -5.76
CA PHE A 52 -1.77 6.46 -6.06
C PHE A 52 -2.80 5.34 -5.89
N ALA A 53 -2.48 4.12 -6.29
CA ALA A 53 -3.35 2.97 -6.09
C ALA A 53 -3.54 2.68 -4.58
N GLY A 54 -2.47 2.71 -3.79
CA GLY A 54 -2.52 2.54 -2.34
C GLY A 54 -3.43 3.58 -1.67
N ALA A 55 -3.31 4.85 -2.07
CA ALA A 55 -4.17 5.93 -1.58
C ALA A 55 -5.63 5.74 -2.00
N ALA A 56 -5.89 5.28 -3.24
CA ALA A 56 -7.24 5.00 -3.70
C ALA A 56 -7.90 3.86 -2.89
N PHE A 57 -7.17 2.78 -2.60
CA PHE A 57 -7.64 1.69 -1.73
C PHE A 57 -7.86 2.13 -0.28
N ALA A 58 -7.04 3.06 0.21
CA ALA A 58 -7.20 3.60 1.55
C ALA A 58 -8.35 4.63 1.66
N SER A 59 -8.85 5.17 0.55
CA SER A 59 -9.87 6.24 0.56
C SER A 59 -11.12 5.98 1.41
N PRO A 60 -11.66 4.74 1.54
CA PRO A 60 -12.82 4.49 2.40
C PRO A 60 -12.54 4.76 3.88
N TYR A 61 -11.28 4.64 4.33
CA TYR A 61 -10.89 4.87 5.72
C TYR A 61 -10.92 6.34 6.13
N LEU A 62 -10.98 7.28 5.18
CA LEU A 62 -11.22 8.71 5.49
C LEU A 62 -12.60 8.92 6.12
N ASN A 63 -13.58 8.11 5.70
CA ASN A 63 -14.96 8.14 6.19
C ASN A 63 -15.26 6.94 7.09
N SER A 64 -14.25 6.34 7.74
CA SER A 64 -14.43 5.14 8.56
C SER A 64 -15.53 5.29 9.64
N GLU A 65 -15.73 6.52 10.13
CA GLU A 65 -16.77 6.90 11.09
C GLU A 65 -18.21 6.74 10.52
N PHE A 66 -18.40 6.80 9.20
CA PHE A 66 -19.69 6.57 8.53
C PHE A 66 -19.97 5.10 8.17
N TYR A 67 -18.92 4.27 8.07
CA TYR A 67 -19.05 2.88 7.65
C TYR A 67 -19.09 1.89 8.81
N GLY A 68 -19.06 2.36 10.06
CA GLY A 68 -19.15 1.50 11.25
C GLY A 68 -17.93 0.60 11.45
N PHE A 69 -16.80 0.90 10.81
CA PHE A 69 -15.55 0.18 11.05
C PHE A 69 -14.92 0.69 12.35
N GLU A 70 -15.08 -0.06 13.43
CA GLU A 70 -14.19 0.07 14.59
C GLU A 70 -12.81 -0.43 14.19
N ILE A 71 -11.85 0.48 14.08
CA ILE A 71 -10.47 0.12 13.80
C ILE A 71 -9.84 -0.33 15.11
N GLU A 72 -10.09 -1.59 15.48
CA GLU A 72 -9.59 -2.22 16.72
C GLU A 72 -8.06 -2.13 16.84
N SER A 73 -7.32 -2.07 15.73
CA SER A 73 -5.85 -1.99 15.77
C SER A 73 -5.34 -0.61 16.24
N LEU A 74 -6.07 0.47 15.96
CA LEU A 74 -5.71 1.81 16.40
C LEU A 74 -6.11 2.05 17.86
N SER A 75 -7.25 1.52 18.30
CA SER A 75 -7.66 1.56 19.71
C SER A 75 -6.70 0.75 20.59
N TRP A 76 -6.17 -0.38 20.10
CA TRP A 76 -5.11 -1.13 20.79
C TRP A 76 -3.81 -0.32 20.94
N CYS A 77 -3.30 0.30 19.85
CA CYS A 77 -2.12 1.18 19.92
C CYS A 77 -2.32 2.36 20.89
N PHE A 78 -3.50 2.98 20.90
CA PHE A 78 -3.80 4.12 21.78
C PHE A 78 -3.96 3.70 23.25
N ASN A 79 -4.48 2.50 23.50
CA ASN A 79 -4.61 1.97 24.85
C ASN A 79 -3.27 1.46 25.41
N HIS A 80 -2.40 0.89 24.58
CA HIS A 80 -1.06 0.43 24.99
C HIS A 80 -0.01 1.54 25.04
N SER A 81 -0.23 2.70 24.43
CA SER A 81 0.68 3.85 24.58
C SER A 81 0.46 4.66 25.86
N ARG A 82 -0.59 4.33 26.65
CA ARG A 82 -0.94 5.01 27.91
C ARG A 82 -0.56 4.22 29.16
N THR A 83 -0.09 2.98 28.99
CA THR A 83 0.56 2.15 30.02
C THR A 83 2.06 2.22 29.85
#